data_AF-A0A3D1DGW3-F1
#
_entry.id   AF-A0A3D1DGW3-F1
#
_cell.length_a   1.000
_cell.length_b   1.000
_cell.length_c   1.000
_cell.angle_alpha   90.00
_cell.angle_beta   90.00
_cell.angle_gamma   90.00
#
_symmetry.space_group_name_H-M   'P 1'
#
loop_
_entity.id
_entity.type
_entity.pdbx_description
1 polymer ?
#
loop_
_entity_poly.entity_id
_entity_poly.type
_entity_poly.pdbx_seq_one_letter_code
_entity_poly.pdbx_strand_id
1 'polypeptide(L)'
;YPRAEFFSQIVNVFRNDGRSVPIFNDKHLSYSFEQASGMVAASRELNFPMLAGSSLPVTWRMPEMEIPYGAEIEEAVVICGSSSLDSSGFHALEALQCLVERRKGGETGIRRVQTLSGDAVWNALKHKKWSPDLMARALSRADVIKGITLVDARTQDLAAPGVLKSIVPKPQAVLFEYRDGLEATLLLLDGAVGNFTAAVRLDRRDQVLSTKFLLPPEPNVAYSACLAHHIEDMIVTGRPGYPVERTLLVSGLLEAAHDSRADGGRRLRTPQLDVAYTAPRASQHCRN
;
A
#
# COMPACT_ATOMS: atom_id res chain seq x y z
N TYR A 1 10.32 16.85 5.42
CA TYR A 1 9.55 15.87 6.20
C TYR A 1 10.21 15.68 7.58
N PRO A 2 9.90 16.52 8.59
CA PRO A 2 10.55 16.49 9.90
C PRO A 2 10.04 15.38 10.84
N ARG A 3 9.43 14.31 10.30
CA ARG A 3 8.73 13.29 11.11
C ARG A 3 9.65 12.62 12.12
N ALA A 4 10.81 12.15 11.68
CA ALA A 4 11.80 11.51 12.54
C ALA A 4 12.39 12.48 13.58
N GLU A 5 12.54 13.76 13.22
CA GLU A 5 13.03 14.80 14.13
C GLU A 5 12.03 15.06 15.26
N PHE A 6 10.75 15.32 14.94
CA PHE A 6 9.70 15.49 15.94
C PHE A 6 9.51 14.24 16.80
N PHE A 7 9.56 13.05 16.18
CA PHE A 7 9.51 11.80 16.92
C PHE A 7 10.69 11.65 17.89
N SER A 8 11.91 12.03 17.48
CA SER A 8 13.08 11.99 18.35
C SER A 8 12.94 12.93 19.55
N GLN A 9 12.33 14.10 19.36
CA GLN A 9 12.04 15.02 20.47
C GLN A 9 11.05 14.42 21.47
N ILE A 10 10.00 13.74 21.00
CA ILE A 10 9.05 13.00 21.86
C ILE A 10 9.76 11.89 22.64
N VAL A 11 10.57 11.08 21.94
CA VAL A 11 11.35 9.99 22.55
C VAL A 11 12.32 10.51 23.61
N ASN A 12 12.94 11.68 23.39
CA ASN A 12 13.82 12.30 24.38
C ASN A 12 13.07 12.68 25.67
N VAL A 13 11.83 13.18 25.56
CA VAL A 13 10.97 13.42 26.73
C VAL A 13 10.69 12.11 27.47
N PHE A 14 10.34 11.04 26.75
CA PHE A 14 10.08 9.73 27.38
C PHE A 14 11.29 9.19 28.15
N ARG A 15 12.50 9.36 27.58
CA ARG A 15 13.75 8.96 28.25
C ARG A 15 14.03 9.80 29.49
N ASN A 16 13.85 11.11 29.42
CA ASN A 16 14.09 12.01 30.55
C ASN A 16 13.11 11.79 31.70
N ASP A 17 11.84 11.53 31.39
CA ASP A 17 10.79 11.35 32.39
C ASP A 17 10.70 9.90 32.92
N GLY A 18 11.38 8.95 32.25
CA GLY A 18 11.28 7.52 32.56
C GLY A 18 9.88 6.94 32.30
N ARG A 19 9.06 7.60 31.49
CA ARG A 19 7.67 7.23 31.20
C ARG A 19 7.34 7.50 29.73
N SER A 20 6.74 6.51 29.08
CA SER A 20 6.27 6.59 27.70
C SER A 20 4.74 6.51 27.61
N VAL A 21 4.18 6.98 26.49
CA VAL A 21 2.74 6.89 26.18
C VAL A 21 2.54 6.41 24.73
N PRO A 22 1.36 5.86 24.38
CA PRO A 22 1.07 5.42 23.01
C PRO A 22 1.26 6.51 21.97
N ILE A 23 1.77 6.15 20.78
CA ILE A 23 1.98 7.08 19.66
C ILE A 23 1.33 6.54 18.39
N PHE A 24 0.58 7.41 17.70
CA PHE A 24 0.19 7.20 16.31
C PHE A 24 0.97 8.14 15.38
N ASN A 25 1.52 7.61 14.28
CA ASN A 25 2.16 8.39 13.21
C ASN A 25 1.38 8.26 11.89
N ASP A 26 0.73 9.34 11.45
CA ASP A 26 -0.01 9.37 10.17
C ASP A 26 0.91 9.11 8.97
N LYS A 27 0.54 8.14 8.11
CA LYS A 27 1.24 7.74 6.87
C LYS A 27 2.63 7.12 7.10
N HIS A 28 3.53 7.26 6.13
CA HIS A 28 4.90 6.77 6.21
C HIS A 28 5.61 7.32 7.45
N LEU A 29 6.48 6.52 8.05
CA LEU A 29 7.21 6.87 9.26
C LEU A 29 8.22 7.99 8.98
N SER A 30 9.05 7.79 7.96
CA SER A 30 9.98 8.79 7.43
C SER A 30 10.20 8.56 5.94
N TYR A 31 10.82 9.53 5.27
CA TYR A 31 11.30 9.39 3.89
C TYR A 31 12.52 8.46 3.79
N SER A 32 13.22 8.25 4.90
CA SER A 32 14.40 7.37 5.00
C SER A 32 14.06 6.12 5.80
N PHE A 33 14.37 4.94 5.26
CA PHE A 33 14.16 3.66 5.94
C PHE A 33 15.01 3.54 7.20
N GLU A 34 16.21 4.11 7.22
CA GLU A 34 17.06 4.13 8.41
C GLU A 34 16.37 4.89 9.55
N GLN A 35 15.86 6.09 9.27
CA GLN A 35 15.12 6.89 10.24
C GLN A 35 13.82 6.20 10.67
N ALA A 36 13.05 5.65 9.72
CA ALA A 36 11.83 4.91 10.02
C ALA A 36 12.09 3.68 10.91
N SER A 37 13.18 2.96 10.64
CA SER A 37 13.63 1.82 11.46
C SER A 37 14.01 2.27 12.86
N GLY A 38 14.72 3.40 12.99
CA GLY A 38 15.04 4.02 14.27
C GLY A 38 13.80 4.40 15.08
N MET A 39 12.74 4.89 14.42
CA MET A 39 11.47 5.20 15.09
C MET A 39 10.81 3.93 15.68
N VAL A 40 10.74 2.85 14.92
CA VAL A 40 10.19 1.56 15.41
C VAL A 40 11.10 0.92 16.46
N ALA A 41 12.42 1.06 16.33
CA ALA A 41 13.35 0.56 17.34
C ALA A 41 13.16 1.28 18.68
N ALA A 42 12.97 2.60 18.67
CA ALA A 42 12.73 3.38 19.88
C ALA A 42 11.40 3.03 20.57
N SER A 43 10.35 2.67 19.83
CA SER A 43 9.08 2.22 20.43
C SER A 43 9.23 0.90 21.18
N ARG A 44 10.07 0.00 20.67
CA ARG A 44 10.43 -1.25 21.33
C ARG A 44 11.35 -1.02 22.54
N GLU A 45 12.38 -0.19 22.39
CA GLU A 45 13.34 0.18 23.45
C GLU A 45 12.61 0.75 24.67
N LEU A 46 11.67 1.68 24.44
CA LEU A 46 10.94 2.39 25.50
C LEU A 46 9.56 1.79 25.80
N ASN A 47 9.28 0.61 25.23
CA ASN A 47 8.08 -0.20 25.46
C ASN A 47 6.77 0.61 25.39
N PHE A 48 6.59 1.41 24.34
CA PHE A 48 5.31 2.11 24.11
C PHE A 48 4.55 1.53 22.90
N PRO A 49 3.21 1.49 22.97
CA PRO A 49 2.39 1.10 21.84
C PRO A 49 2.54 2.07 20.68
N MET A 50 2.73 1.55 19.48
CA MET A 50 2.89 2.37 18.29
C MET A 50 2.04 1.85 17.14
N LEU A 51 1.27 2.75 16.55
CA LEU A 51 0.62 2.54 15.25
C LEU A 51 1.13 3.59 14.27
N ALA A 52 1.12 3.24 13.00
CA ALA A 52 1.41 4.17 11.92
C ALA A 52 0.68 3.74 10.65
N GLY A 53 0.63 4.60 9.65
CA GLY A 53 0.11 4.27 8.34
C GLY A 53 -1.12 5.07 7.96
N SER A 54 -1.87 4.59 6.97
CA SER A 54 -3.02 5.32 6.44
C SER A 54 -4.37 4.67 6.77
N SER A 55 -5.45 5.33 6.36
CA SER A 55 -6.80 4.77 6.48
C SER A 55 -7.06 3.60 5.53
N LEU A 56 -6.31 3.46 4.43
CA LEU A 56 -6.58 2.47 3.38
C LEU A 56 -6.57 1.02 3.89
N PRO A 57 -5.59 0.57 4.71
CA PRO A 57 -5.61 -0.78 5.28
C PRO A 57 -6.87 -1.14 6.09
N VAL A 58 -7.49 -0.12 6.70
CA VAL A 58 -8.56 -0.28 7.70
C VAL A 58 -9.93 0.27 7.25
N THR A 59 -10.00 0.96 6.12
CA THR A 59 -11.28 1.45 5.55
C THR A 59 -12.08 0.30 4.92
N TRP A 60 -13.35 0.56 4.63
CA TRP A 60 -14.24 -0.39 3.95
C TRP A 60 -13.70 -0.85 2.60
N ARG A 61 -14.12 -2.05 2.21
CA ARG A 61 -13.80 -2.67 0.92
C ARG A 61 -15.10 -2.89 0.14
N MET A 62 -15.08 -2.67 -1.17
CA MET A 62 -16.24 -2.89 -2.02
C MET A 62 -15.87 -3.61 -3.33
N PRO A 63 -16.40 -4.82 -3.59
CA PRO A 63 -17.16 -5.66 -2.65
C PRO A 63 -16.34 -5.96 -1.38
N GLU A 64 -16.99 -6.34 -0.29
CA GLU A 64 -16.26 -6.84 0.87
C GLU A 64 -15.38 -8.02 0.41
N MET A 65 -14.09 -7.94 0.74
CA MET A 65 -13.10 -8.89 0.28
C MET A 65 -12.03 -9.07 1.35
N GLU A 66 -11.77 -10.32 1.67
CA GLU A 66 -10.72 -10.72 2.59
C GLU A 66 -9.89 -11.83 1.97
N ILE A 67 -8.57 -11.66 2.02
CA ILE A 67 -7.63 -12.75 1.75
C ILE A 67 -7.73 -13.75 2.91
N PRO A 68 -8.01 -15.04 2.64
CA PRO A 68 -8.02 -16.05 3.70
C PRO A 68 -6.69 -16.07 4.44
N TYR A 69 -6.73 -16.13 5.77
CA TYR A 69 -5.51 -16.14 6.58
C TYR A 69 -4.68 -17.39 6.27
N GLY A 70 -3.41 -17.20 5.94
CA GLY A 70 -2.51 -18.27 5.51
C GLY A 70 -2.73 -18.73 4.07
N ALA A 71 -3.38 -17.93 3.22
CA ALA A 71 -3.53 -18.24 1.79
C ALA A 71 -2.18 -18.22 1.07
N GLU A 72 -2.03 -19.09 0.06
CA GLU A 72 -0.95 -19.01 -0.91
C GLU A 72 -1.33 -17.98 -1.97
N ILE A 73 -0.47 -16.97 -2.18
CA ILE A 73 -0.68 -15.87 -3.11
C ILE A 73 0.40 -15.97 -4.20
N GLU A 74 -0.02 -15.91 -5.46
CA GLU A 74 0.90 -15.98 -6.60
C GLU A 74 1.33 -14.59 -7.07
N GLU A 75 0.37 -13.68 -7.20
CA GLU A 75 0.60 -12.35 -7.76
C GLU A 75 -0.45 -11.36 -7.23
N ALA A 76 -0.03 -10.09 -7.05
CA ALA A 76 -0.95 -9.03 -6.63
C ALA A 76 -0.73 -7.72 -7.39
N VAL A 77 -1.82 -7.03 -7.71
CA VAL A 77 -1.80 -5.73 -8.39
C VAL A 77 -2.64 -4.74 -7.58
N VAL A 78 -2.13 -3.53 -7.39
CA VAL A 78 -2.88 -2.37 -6.90
C VAL A 78 -2.79 -1.24 -7.91
N ILE A 79 -3.90 -0.51 -8.08
CA ILE A 79 -4.02 0.62 -8.99
C ILE A 79 -4.48 1.83 -8.18
N CYS A 80 -3.82 2.97 -8.38
CA CYS A 80 -4.31 4.25 -7.89
C CYS A 80 -4.45 5.29 -9.01
N GLY A 81 -5.45 6.14 -8.84
CA GLY A 81 -5.86 7.16 -9.80
C GLY A 81 -5.06 8.46 -9.78
N SER A 82 -3.80 8.44 -9.34
CA SER A 82 -2.98 9.62 -9.08
C SER A 82 -1.57 9.42 -9.61
N SER A 83 -0.93 10.50 -10.04
CA SER A 83 0.45 10.52 -10.55
C SER A 83 1.49 10.70 -9.45
N SER A 84 1.06 10.99 -8.21
CA SER A 84 1.95 11.18 -7.07
C SER A 84 2.32 9.85 -6.41
N LEU A 85 3.59 9.46 -6.56
CA LEU A 85 4.15 8.30 -5.88
C LEU A 85 4.23 8.50 -4.35
N ASP A 86 4.63 9.69 -3.90
CA ASP A 86 4.85 9.98 -2.47
C ASP A 86 3.53 9.99 -1.66
N SER A 87 2.47 10.58 -2.22
CA SER A 87 1.17 10.64 -1.53
C SER A 87 0.29 9.42 -1.83
N SER A 88 -0.23 9.32 -3.05
CA SER A 88 -1.17 8.25 -3.41
C SER A 88 -0.48 6.90 -3.60
N GLY A 89 0.77 6.88 -4.04
CA GLY A 89 1.55 5.64 -4.12
C GLY A 89 1.74 4.98 -2.76
N PHE A 90 2.09 5.75 -1.72
CA PHE A 90 2.13 5.26 -0.34
C PHE A 90 0.80 4.59 0.08
N HIS A 91 -0.32 5.28 -0.12
CA HIS A 91 -1.65 4.76 0.22
C HIS A 91 -1.98 3.47 -0.54
N ALA A 92 -1.60 3.39 -1.81
CA ALA A 92 -1.83 2.19 -2.62
C ALA A 92 -0.94 1.01 -2.17
N LEU A 93 0.32 1.27 -1.80
CA LEU A 93 1.20 0.24 -1.24
C LEU A 93 0.68 -0.28 0.11
N GLU A 94 0.21 0.60 1.00
CA GLU A 94 -0.46 0.22 2.25
C GLU A 94 -1.70 -0.64 1.99
N ALA A 95 -2.53 -0.22 1.03
CA ALA A 95 -3.72 -0.94 0.60
C ALA A 95 -3.37 -2.36 0.12
N LEU A 96 -2.34 -2.50 -0.73
CA LEU A 96 -1.88 -3.81 -1.17
C LEU A 96 -1.31 -4.63 -0.01
N GLN A 97 -0.44 -4.02 0.78
CA GLN A 97 0.31 -4.70 1.84
C GLN A 97 -0.62 -5.37 2.84
N CYS A 98 -1.70 -4.70 3.26
CA CYS A 98 -2.66 -5.26 4.21
C CYS A 98 -3.43 -6.50 3.67
N LEU A 99 -3.46 -6.69 2.35
CA LEU A 99 -4.05 -7.88 1.72
C LEU A 99 -3.04 -9.02 1.72
N VAL A 100 -1.82 -8.75 1.24
CA VAL A 100 -0.81 -9.78 1.00
C VAL A 100 -0.03 -10.20 2.24
N GLU A 101 -0.01 -9.40 3.31
CA GLU A 101 0.59 -9.80 4.60
C GLU A 101 -0.10 -10.99 5.26
N ARG A 102 -1.34 -11.30 4.85
CA ARG A 102 -2.14 -12.42 5.37
C ARG A 102 -1.75 -13.76 4.76
N ARG A 103 -0.76 -13.78 3.85
CA ARG A 103 -0.30 -14.98 3.15
C ARG A 103 0.34 -16.00 4.08
N LYS A 104 0.46 -17.23 3.58
CA LYS A 104 1.16 -18.33 4.26
C LYS A 104 2.59 -17.90 4.63
N GLY A 105 2.92 -18.00 5.91
CA GLY A 105 4.24 -17.61 6.43
C GLY A 105 4.33 -16.16 6.94
N GLY A 106 3.33 -15.32 6.69
CA GLY A 106 3.33 -13.91 7.09
C GLY A 106 4.19 -13.03 6.17
N GLU A 107 4.54 -11.84 6.65
CA GLU A 107 5.41 -10.93 5.91
C GLU A 107 6.88 -11.32 6.08
N THR A 108 7.63 -11.33 4.98
CA THR A 108 9.02 -11.79 4.90
C THR A 108 10.00 -10.68 4.54
N GLY A 109 9.53 -9.53 4.07
CA GLY A 109 10.33 -8.44 3.53
C GLY A 109 10.36 -8.39 2.01
N ILE A 110 10.97 -7.33 1.47
CA ILE A 110 11.09 -7.07 0.04
C ILE A 110 12.51 -7.41 -0.42
N ARG A 111 12.61 -8.15 -1.52
CA ARG A 111 13.88 -8.57 -2.13
C ARG A 111 14.41 -7.54 -3.13
N ARG A 112 13.52 -7.01 -3.98
CA ARG A 112 13.86 -6.09 -5.06
C ARG A 112 12.70 -5.19 -5.46
N VAL A 113 13.03 -4.02 -6.00
CA VAL A 113 12.08 -3.00 -6.45
C VAL A 113 12.55 -2.41 -7.79
N GLN A 114 11.61 -2.09 -8.68
CA GLN A 114 11.85 -1.35 -9.90
C GLN A 114 10.69 -0.40 -10.21
N THR A 115 11.00 0.88 -10.46
CA THR A 115 10.01 1.87 -10.89
C THR A 115 10.16 2.18 -12.38
N LEU A 116 9.10 2.00 -13.14
CA LEU A 116 9.00 2.33 -14.56
C LEU A 116 8.15 3.59 -14.74
N SER A 117 8.49 4.40 -15.74
CA SER A 117 7.75 5.62 -16.11
C SER A 117 7.51 5.69 -17.61
N GLY A 118 6.40 6.31 -18.02
CA GLY A 118 6.11 6.58 -19.44
C GLY A 118 6.02 5.31 -20.29
N ASP A 119 6.65 5.33 -21.48
CA ASP A 119 6.60 4.20 -22.42
C ASP A 119 7.16 2.89 -21.85
N ALA A 120 8.06 2.95 -20.88
CA ALA A 120 8.57 1.75 -20.21
C ALA A 120 7.46 0.96 -19.51
N VAL A 121 6.43 1.63 -18.99
CA VAL A 121 5.24 0.98 -18.40
C VAL A 121 4.48 0.20 -19.46
N TRP A 122 4.21 0.81 -20.61
CA TRP A 122 3.48 0.15 -21.70
C TRP A 122 4.26 -1.01 -22.31
N ASN A 123 5.58 -0.87 -22.44
CA ASN A 123 6.45 -1.95 -22.87
C ASN A 123 6.43 -3.10 -21.86
N ALA A 124 6.48 -2.82 -20.56
CA ALA A 124 6.38 -3.83 -19.52
C ALA A 124 5.03 -4.56 -19.54
N LEU A 125 3.92 -3.85 -19.77
CA LEU A 125 2.60 -4.47 -19.96
C LEU A 125 2.58 -5.38 -21.20
N LYS A 126 3.13 -4.93 -22.33
CA LYS A 126 3.24 -5.74 -23.57
C LYS A 126 4.05 -7.02 -23.35
N HIS A 127 5.09 -6.94 -22.52
CA HIS A 127 5.92 -8.07 -22.11
C HIS A 127 5.39 -8.84 -20.89
N LYS A 128 4.15 -8.57 -20.46
CA LYS A 128 3.47 -9.25 -19.34
C LYS A 128 4.33 -9.29 -18.06
N LYS A 129 4.95 -8.16 -17.71
CA LYS A 129 5.68 -8.01 -16.44
C LYS A 129 4.78 -8.04 -15.20
N TRP A 130 3.48 -7.93 -15.41
CA TRP A 130 2.40 -8.27 -14.48
C TRP A 130 1.24 -8.85 -15.30
N SER A 131 0.31 -9.53 -14.65
CA SER A 131 -0.85 -10.15 -15.27
C SER A 131 -1.84 -9.11 -15.80
N PRO A 132 -2.11 -9.08 -17.12
CA PRO A 132 -3.14 -8.22 -17.68
C PRO A 132 -4.55 -8.56 -17.18
N ASP A 133 -4.82 -9.83 -16.85
CA ASP A 133 -6.09 -10.24 -16.25
C ASP A 133 -6.23 -9.67 -14.84
N LEU A 134 -5.20 -9.74 -13.98
CA LEU A 134 -5.26 -9.11 -12.65
C LEU A 134 -5.47 -7.60 -12.73
N MET A 135 -4.77 -6.93 -13.64
CA MET A 135 -4.96 -5.50 -13.89
C MET A 135 -6.42 -5.21 -14.31
N ALA A 136 -6.98 -5.97 -15.24
CA ALA A 136 -8.38 -5.83 -15.66
C ALA A 136 -9.37 -6.06 -14.50
N ARG A 137 -9.10 -7.05 -13.64
CA ARG A 137 -9.94 -7.36 -12.46
C ARG A 137 -9.93 -6.23 -11.45
N ALA A 138 -8.78 -5.60 -11.22
CA ALA A 138 -8.67 -4.40 -10.38
C ALA A 138 -9.41 -3.21 -11.00
N LEU A 139 -9.17 -2.91 -12.29
CA LEU A 139 -9.86 -1.83 -13.03
C LEU A 139 -11.39 -1.99 -12.97
N SER A 140 -11.90 -3.22 -13.07
CA SER A 140 -13.34 -3.52 -13.01
C SER A 140 -14.01 -3.16 -11.67
N ARG A 141 -13.25 -2.81 -10.64
CA ARG A 141 -13.77 -2.38 -9.33
C ARG A 141 -13.90 -0.87 -9.23
N ALA A 142 -13.27 -0.10 -10.13
CA ALA A 142 -13.35 1.34 -10.12
C ALA A 142 -14.75 1.82 -10.53
N ASP A 143 -15.27 2.81 -9.81
CA ASP A 143 -16.52 3.50 -10.12
C ASP A 143 -16.33 5.01 -10.31
N VAL A 144 -15.18 5.54 -9.89
CA VAL A 144 -14.72 6.88 -10.27
C VAL A 144 -13.88 6.72 -11.53
N ILE A 145 -14.55 6.79 -12.68
CA ILE A 145 -13.92 6.66 -14.01
C ILE A 145 -13.49 8.04 -14.52
N LYS A 146 -12.29 8.13 -15.09
CA LYS A 146 -11.74 9.34 -15.72
C LYS A 146 -11.70 9.16 -17.25
N GLY A 147 -10.98 10.03 -17.95
CA GLY A 147 -10.74 9.90 -19.38
C GLY A 147 -11.93 10.35 -20.22
N ILE A 148 -12.14 9.70 -21.36
CA ILE A 148 -13.12 10.12 -22.38
C ILE A 148 -14.56 10.07 -21.88
N THR A 149 -14.84 9.18 -20.92
CA THR A 149 -16.14 9.08 -20.26
C THR A 149 -16.59 10.41 -19.65
N LEU A 150 -15.65 11.21 -19.11
CA LEU A 150 -15.95 12.53 -18.54
C LEU A 150 -16.17 13.61 -19.61
N VAL A 151 -15.74 13.37 -20.85
CA VAL A 151 -15.85 14.32 -21.96
C VAL A 151 -17.16 14.15 -22.71
N ASP A 152 -17.59 12.91 -22.98
CA ASP A 152 -18.73 12.63 -23.86
C ASP A 152 -19.69 11.54 -23.37
N ALA A 153 -19.57 11.12 -22.10
CA ALA A 153 -20.43 10.12 -21.45
C ALA A 153 -20.42 8.72 -22.09
N ARG A 154 -19.52 8.42 -23.04
CA ARG A 154 -19.39 7.07 -23.58
C ARG A 154 -18.71 6.14 -22.58
N THR A 155 -19.17 4.90 -22.53
CA THR A 155 -18.50 3.84 -21.77
C THR A 155 -17.13 3.55 -22.34
N GLN A 156 -16.15 3.35 -21.47
CA GLN A 156 -14.78 3.05 -21.84
C GLN A 156 -14.37 1.67 -21.30
N ASP A 157 -13.97 0.77 -22.19
CA ASP A 157 -13.32 -0.47 -21.78
C ASP A 157 -11.86 -0.18 -21.41
N LEU A 158 -11.61 0.06 -20.12
CA LEU A 158 -10.29 0.35 -19.59
C LEU A 158 -9.30 -0.82 -19.74
N ALA A 159 -9.77 -2.06 -19.96
CA ALA A 159 -8.91 -3.22 -20.17
C ALA A 159 -8.57 -3.43 -21.65
N ALA A 160 -9.27 -2.76 -22.57
CA ALA A 160 -9.01 -2.90 -24.00
C ALA A 160 -7.61 -2.39 -24.39
N PRO A 161 -6.92 -3.06 -25.34
CA PRO A 161 -5.61 -2.64 -25.81
C PRO A 161 -5.59 -1.17 -26.27
N GLY A 162 -4.58 -0.42 -25.82
CA GLY A 162 -4.35 0.96 -26.23
C GLY A 162 -5.21 2.01 -25.51
N VAL A 163 -6.29 1.63 -24.84
CA VAL A 163 -7.19 2.58 -24.15
C VAL A 163 -6.49 3.28 -23.00
N LEU A 164 -5.81 2.54 -22.10
CA LEU A 164 -5.06 3.18 -21.01
C LEU A 164 -3.94 4.08 -21.54
N LYS A 165 -3.26 3.66 -22.61
CA LYS A 165 -2.17 4.43 -23.22
C LYS A 165 -2.66 5.77 -23.79
N SER A 166 -3.89 5.85 -24.28
CA SER A 166 -4.43 7.09 -24.85
C SER A 166 -4.91 8.10 -23.81
N ILE A 167 -5.24 7.65 -22.59
CA ILE A 167 -5.82 8.52 -21.53
C ILE A 167 -4.89 8.76 -20.33
N VAL A 168 -3.84 7.95 -20.16
CA VAL A 168 -2.87 8.09 -19.07
C VAL A 168 -1.57 8.69 -19.62
N PRO A 169 -1.36 10.02 -19.53
CA PRO A 169 -0.20 10.68 -20.16
C PRO A 169 1.12 10.41 -19.43
N LYS A 170 1.07 10.13 -18.11
CA LYS A 170 2.25 9.95 -17.26
C LYS A 170 2.13 8.69 -16.40
N PRO A 171 2.06 7.50 -17.02
CA PRO A 171 1.94 6.25 -16.28
C PRO A 171 3.21 6.00 -15.47
N GLN A 172 3.05 5.44 -14.27
CA GLN A 172 4.16 4.86 -13.50
C GLN A 172 3.76 3.45 -13.04
N ALA A 173 4.74 2.57 -12.91
CA ALA A 173 4.57 1.25 -12.34
C ALA A 173 5.71 0.95 -11.36
N VAL A 174 5.40 0.46 -10.17
CA VAL A 174 6.40 -0.05 -9.21
C VAL A 174 6.25 -1.56 -9.14
N LEU A 175 7.24 -2.28 -9.64
CA LEU A 175 7.32 -3.74 -9.64
C LEU A 175 8.21 -4.16 -8.47
N PHE A 176 7.75 -5.10 -7.65
CA PHE A 176 8.53 -5.58 -6.52
C PHE A 176 8.31 -7.07 -6.27
N GLU A 177 9.33 -7.71 -5.72
CA GLU A 177 9.34 -9.12 -5.35
C GLU A 177 9.56 -9.21 -3.85
N TYR A 178 8.69 -9.92 -3.15
CA TYR A 178 8.87 -10.30 -1.76
C TYR A 178 9.95 -11.39 -1.64
N ARG A 179 10.50 -11.58 -0.44
CA ARG A 179 11.59 -12.56 -0.23
C ARG A 179 11.14 -14.01 -0.36
N ASP A 180 9.86 -14.28 -0.18
CA ASP A 180 9.20 -15.58 -0.41
C ASP A 180 8.85 -15.84 -1.89
N GLY A 181 9.12 -14.89 -2.79
CA GLY A 181 8.89 -15.03 -4.23
C GLY A 181 7.58 -14.47 -4.74
N LEU A 182 6.69 -13.93 -3.87
CA LEU A 182 5.50 -13.22 -4.33
C LEU A 182 5.90 -12.01 -5.18
N GLU A 183 5.35 -11.88 -6.38
CA GLU A 183 5.50 -10.70 -7.23
C GLU A 183 4.28 -9.79 -7.10
N ALA A 184 4.53 -8.48 -7.01
CA ALA A 184 3.49 -7.49 -6.87
C ALA A 184 3.78 -6.22 -7.66
N THR A 185 2.71 -5.55 -8.08
CA THR A 185 2.80 -4.32 -8.88
C THR A 185 1.85 -3.24 -8.39
N LEU A 186 2.37 -2.04 -8.20
CA LEU A 186 1.59 -0.80 -8.08
C LEU A 186 1.54 -0.11 -9.45
N LEU A 187 0.35 0.25 -9.91
CA LEU A 187 0.11 1.04 -11.13
C LEU A 187 -0.49 2.41 -10.78
N LEU A 188 0.17 3.47 -11.24
CA LEU A 188 -0.31 4.85 -11.15
C LEU A 188 -0.91 5.23 -12.50
N LEU A 189 -2.24 5.18 -12.59
CA LEU A 189 -2.99 5.36 -13.82
C LEU A 189 -3.85 6.63 -13.77
N ASP A 190 -3.22 7.76 -13.46
CA ASP A 190 -3.86 9.07 -13.44
C ASP A 190 -4.37 9.44 -14.83
N GLY A 191 -5.70 9.53 -14.96
CA GLY A 191 -6.41 9.69 -16.23
C GLY A 191 -7.36 8.55 -16.55
N ALA A 192 -7.24 7.39 -15.91
CA ALA A 192 -8.14 6.24 -16.11
C ALA A 192 -9.16 6.06 -14.98
N VAL A 193 -8.70 6.07 -13.73
CA VAL A 193 -9.53 5.84 -12.53
C VAL A 193 -9.24 6.89 -11.47
N GLY A 194 -10.14 7.07 -10.51
CA GLY A 194 -9.96 7.91 -9.31
C GLY A 194 -9.88 7.13 -8.00
N ASN A 195 -10.17 5.83 -8.01
CA ASN A 195 -10.17 4.97 -6.81
C ASN A 195 -8.79 4.35 -6.52
N PHE A 196 -8.71 3.68 -5.37
CA PHE A 196 -7.71 2.65 -5.06
C PHE A 196 -8.34 1.28 -5.27
N THR A 197 -7.84 0.49 -6.21
CA THR A 197 -8.36 -0.84 -6.51
C THR A 197 -7.24 -1.88 -6.45
N ALA A 198 -7.57 -3.10 -6.07
CA ALA A 198 -6.61 -4.18 -5.99
C ALA A 198 -7.19 -5.49 -6.50
N ALA A 199 -6.32 -6.34 -7.02
CA ALA A 199 -6.62 -7.72 -7.36
C ALA A 199 -5.47 -8.62 -6.90
N VAL A 200 -5.81 -9.80 -6.39
CA VAL A 200 -4.88 -10.79 -5.85
C VAL A 200 -5.22 -12.14 -6.44
N ARG A 201 -4.24 -12.83 -7.03
CA ARG A 201 -4.36 -14.22 -7.47
C ARG A 201 -3.92 -15.15 -6.35
N LEU A 202 -4.79 -16.06 -5.96
CA LEU A 202 -4.47 -17.16 -5.07
C LEU A 202 -4.04 -18.38 -5.91
N ASP A 203 -3.06 -19.13 -5.41
CA ASP A 203 -2.55 -20.38 -6.05
C ASP A 203 -3.67 -21.42 -6.21
N ARG A 204 -4.59 -21.46 -5.23
CA ARG A 204 -5.71 -22.40 -5.26
C ARG A 204 -6.73 -22.04 -6.36
N ARG A 205 -6.77 -22.89 -7.40
CA ARG A 205 -7.80 -22.91 -8.46
C ARG A 205 -7.84 -21.64 -9.30
N ASP A 206 -6.72 -20.95 -9.49
CA ASP A 206 -6.66 -19.68 -10.22
C ASP A 206 -7.66 -18.64 -9.68
N GLN A 207 -7.97 -18.68 -8.38
CA GLN A 207 -8.97 -17.81 -7.80
C GLN A 207 -8.41 -16.38 -7.72
N VAL A 208 -9.05 -15.46 -8.45
CA VAL A 208 -8.76 -14.04 -8.37
C VAL A 208 -9.78 -13.35 -7.47
N LEU A 209 -9.30 -12.66 -6.44
CA LEU A 209 -10.09 -11.77 -5.59
C LEU A 209 -9.77 -10.33 -5.96
N SER A 210 -10.79 -9.47 -6.10
CA SER A 210 -10.59 -8.04 -6.35
C SER A 210 -11.57 -7.17 -5.58
N THR A 211 -11.10 -5.99 -5.19
CA THR A 211 -11.87 -4.99 -4.46
C THR A 211 -11.44 -3.58 -4.82
N LYS A 212 -12.24 -2.59 -4.48
CA LYS A 212 -11.76 -1.24 -4.20
C LYS A 212 -11.68 -0.99 -2.70
N PHE A 213 -10.83 -0.06 -2.32
CA PHE A 213 -10.83 0.53 -0.99
C PHE A 213 -11.76 1.74 -1.04
N LEU A 214 -12.90 1.63 -0.35
CA LEU A 214 -13.97 2.60 -0.41
C LEU A 214 -13.57 3.84 0.40
N LEU A 215 -13.53 4.96 -0.30
CA LEU A 215 -13.45 6.30 0.29
C LEU A 215 -14.82 6.94 0.06
N PRO A 216 -15.71 6.97 1.08
CA PRO A 216 -17.02 7.56 0.91
C PRO A 216 -16.92 9.03 0.45
N PRO A 217 -17.77 9.47 -0.50
CA PRO A 217 -17.74 10.83 -1.01
C PRO A 217 -18.22 11.83 0.05
N GLU A 218 -17.97 13.11 -0.19
CA GLU A 218 -18.57 14.19 0.59
C GLU A 218 -20.11 14.11 0.58
N PRO A 219 -20.78 14.49 1.68
CA PRO A 219 -20.21 15.03 2.93
C PRO A 219 -19.76 13.96 3.95
N ASN A 220 -20.02 12.68 3.70
CA ASN A 220 -19.82 11.60 4.68
C ASN A 220 -18.39 11.02 4.65
N VAL A 221 -17.37 11.88 4.70
CA VAL A 221 -15.93 11.53 4.62
C VAL A 221 -15.49 10.68 5.83
N ALA A 222 -15.92 9.42 5.88
CA ALA A 222 -15.84 8.54 7.04
C ALA A 222 -14.72 7.50 6.97
N TYR A 223 -13.94 7.45 5.88
CA TYR A 223 -12.89 6.42 5.68
C TYR A 223 -11.81 6.42 6.77
N SER A 224 -11.64 7.54 7.48
CA SER A 224 -10.70 7.65 8.61
C SER A 224 -11.32 7.25 9.96
N ALA A 225 -12.63 7.04 10.05
CA ALA A 225 -13.29 6.67 11.30
C ALA A 225 -12.77 5.32 11.84
N CYS A 226 -12.55 4.35 10.95
CA CYS A 226 -11.98 3.05 11.30
C CYS A 226 -10.54 3.17 11.83
N LEU A 227 -9.75 4.05 11.21
CA LEU A 227 -8.40 4.35 11.68
C LEU A 227 -8.42 5.01 13.07
N ALA A 228 -9.32 5.98 13.27
CA ALA A 228 -9.50 6.64 14.56
C ALA A 228 -9.88 5.63 15.66
N HIS A 229 -10.77 4.67 15.35
CA HIS A 229 -11.12 3.58 16.27
C HIS A 229 -9.90 2.74 16.67
N HIS A 230 -9.04 2.35 15.71
CA HIS A 230 -7.80 1.61 16.03
C HIS A 230 -6.81 2.43 16.86
N ILE A 231 -6.74 3.74 16.65
CA ILE A 231 -5.90 4.64 17.45
C ILE A 231 -6.44 4.73 18.89
N GLU A 232 -7.75 4.93 19.04
CA GLU A 232 -8.40 4.98 20.35
C GLU A 232 -8.24 3.66 21.10
N ASP A 233 -8.49 2.53 20.45
CA ASP A 233 -8.34 1.20 21.06
C ASP A 233 -6.90 0.97 21.54
N MET A 234 -5.89 1.36 20.75
CA MET A 234 -4.49 1.30 21.19
C MET A 234 -4.23 2.19 22.41
N ILE A 235 -4.79 3.39 22.47
CA ILE A 235 -4.61 4.31 23.61
C ILE A 235 -5.25 3.72 24.87
N VAL A 236 -6.47 3.18 24.76
CA VAL A 236 -7.24 2.63 25.90
C VAL A 236 -6.64 1.33 26.40
N THR A 237 -6.30 0.41 25.49
CA THR A 237 -5.83 -0.94 25.85
C THR A 237 -4.32 -1.01 26.06
N GLY A 238 -3.58 -0.01 25.58
CA GLY A 238 -2.13 -0.04 25.51
C GLY A 238 -1.59 -1.08 24.53
N ARG A 239 -2.36 -1.50 23.52
CA ARG A 239 -1.95 -2.54 22.56
C ARG A 239 -2.32 -2.16 21.13
N PRO A 240 -1.37 -2.16 20.16
CA PRO A 240 -1.70 -1.88 18.77
C PRO A 240 -2.49 -3.05 18.14
N GLY A 241 -3.54 -2.74 17.38
CA GLY A 241 -4.36 -3.75 16.70
C GLY A 241 -3.68 -4.45 15.52
N TYR A 242 -2.60 -3.85 14.99
CA TYR A 242 -1.78 -4.39 13.91
C TYR A 242 -0.33 -3.95 14.02
N PRO A 243 0.64 -4.69 13.44
CA PRO A 243 2.06 -4.39 13.54
C PRO A 243 2.43 -3.09 12.84
N VAL A 244 3.22 -2.23 13.51
CA VAL A 244 3.81 -1.01 12.92
C VAL A 244 4.81 -1.33 11.81
N GLU A 245 5.33 -2.56 11.82
CA GLU A 245 6.24 -3.13 10.83
C GLU A 245 5.63 -3.16 9.43
N ARG A 246 4.30 -3.21 9.30
CA ARG A 246 3.61 -3.01 8.01
C ARG A 246 4.01 -1.68 7.38
N THR A 247 3.83 -0.61 8.14
CA THR A 247 4.12 0.75 7.69
C THR A 247 5.62 0.99 7.53
N LEU A 248 6.46 0.34 8.36
CA LEU A 248 7.91 0.37 8.17
C LEU A 248 8.32 -0.24 6.82
N LEU A 249 7.78 -1.41 6.48
CA LEU A 249 8.07 -2.06 5.20
C LEU A 249 7.61 -1.19 4.02
N VAL A 250 6.39 -0.63 4.10
CA VAL A 250 5.86 0.23 3.04
C VAL A 250 6.68 1.54 2.91
N SER A 251 7.14 2.12 4.02
CA SER A 251 7.99 3.31 4.00
C SER A 251 9.30 3.04 3.26
N GLY A 252 9.95 1.92 3.54
CA GLY A 252 11.18 1.52 2.86
C GLY A 252 10.97 1.08 1.40
N LEU A 253 9.86 0.42 1.10
CA LEU A 253 9.46 0.10 -0.29
C LEU A 253 9.26 1.38 -1.11
N LEU A 254 8.63 2.40 -0.52
CA LEU A 254 8.42 3.69 -1.17
C LEU A 254 9.74 4.42 -1.43
N GLU A 255 10.65 4.45 -0.44
CA GLU A 255 12.01 5.00 -0.62
C GLU A 255 12.73 4.30 -1.78
N ALA A 256 12.78 2.96 -1.79
CA ALA A 256 13.40 2.19 -2.86
C ALA A 256 12.75 2.43 -4.24
N ALA A 257 11.44 2.66 -4.27
CA ALA A 257 10.73 3.02 -5.49
C ALA A 257 11.13 4.42 -6.00
N HIS A 258 11.35 5.38 -5.10
CA HIS A 258 11.87 6.69 -5.43
C HIS A 258 13.32 6.64 -5.94
N ASP A 259 14.19 5.88 -5.27
CA ASP A 259 15.57 5.69 -5.69
C ASP A 259 15.66 5.03 -7.07
N SER A 260 14.86 3.99 -7.31
CA SER A 260 14.79 3.33 -8.61
C SER A 260 14.36 4.31 -9.70
N ARG A 261 13.37 5.17 -9.41
CA ARG A 261 12.89 6.19 -10.35
C ARG A 261 13.94 7.26 -10.63
N ALA A 262 14.64 7.74 -9.59
CA ALA A 262 15.70 8.73 -9.72
C ALA A 262 16.88 8.18 -10.54
N ASP A 263 17.13 6.88 -10.43
CA ASP A 263 18.20 6.17 -11.14
C ASP A 263 17.73 5.54 -12.46
N GLY A 264 16.89 6.27 -13.21
CA GLY A 264 16.48 5.89 -14.57
C GLY A 264 15.63 4.62 -14.67
N GLY A 265 14.99 4.20 -13.57
CA GLY A 265 14.21 2.95 -13.51
C GLY A 265 15.05 1.69 -13.34
N ARG A 266 16.29 1.82 -12.81
CA ARG A 266 17.14 0.67 -12.49
C ARG A 266 16.47 -0.19 -11.43
N ARG A 267 16.55 -1.51 -11.61
CA ARG A 267 16.09 -2.49 -10.62
C ARG A 267 17.06 -2.54 -9.44
N LEU A 268 16.56 -2.31 -8.23
CA LEU A 268 17.33 -2.26 -6.99
C LEU A 268 17.11 -3.51 -6.16
N ARG A 269 18.17 -4.01 -5.51
CA ARG A 269 18.06 -4.98 -4.42
C ARG A 269 17.84 -4.23 -3.12
N THR A 270 17.07 -4.81 -2.21
CA THR A 270 16.69 -4.17 -0.94
C THR A 270 17.06 -5.04 0.26
N PRO A 271 18.37 -5.31 0.50
CA PRO A 271 18.81 -6.13 1.62
C PRO A 271 18.34 -5.58 2.98
N GLN A 272 18.21 -4.26 3.11
CA GLN A 272 17.72 -3.58 4.30
C GLN A 272 16.22 -3.81 4.58
N LEU A 273 15.42 -4.12 3.56
CA LEU A 273 13.98 -4.39 3.71
C LEU A 273 13.73 -5.85 4.13
N ASP A 274 14.48 -6.32 5.11
CA ASP A 274 14.32 -7.63 5.77
C ASP A 274 13.38 -7.52 6.97
N VAL A 275 12.19 -6.96 6.73
CA VAL A 275 11.19 -6.70 7.77
C VAL A 275 10.18 -7.83 7.76
N ALA A 276 10.28 -8.72 8.76
CA ALA A 276 9.35 -9.83 8.94
C ALA A 276 8.37 -9.56 10.09
N TYR A 277 7.10 -9.91 9.89
CA TYR A 277 6.06 -9.82 10.92
C TYR A 277 4.87 -10.73 10.58
N THR A 278 4.03 -10.98 11.58
CA THR A 278 2.79 -11.74 11.40
C THR A 278 1.59 -10.80 11.47
N ALA A 279 0.76 -10.81 10.42
CA ALA A 279 -0.49 -10.08 10.41
C ALA A 279 -1.49 -10.64 11.44
N PRO A 280 -2.39 -9.80 12.00
CA PRO A 280 -3.47 -10.27 12.85
C PRO A 280 -4.38 -11.27 12.11
N ARG A 281 -4.85 -12.29 12.83
CA ARG A 281 -5.84 -13.24 12.29
C ARG A 281 -7.14 -12.53 11.93
N ALA A 282 -7.65 -11.72 12.85
CA ALA A 282 -8.84 -10.91 12.65
C ALA A 282 -8.59 -9.82 11.59
N SER A 283 -9.59 -9.56 10.77
CA SER A 283 -9.53 -8.44 9.84
C SER A 283 -9.55 -7.12 10.57
N GLN A 284 -8.80 -6.15 10.03
CA GLN A 284 -8.70 -4.81 10.60
C GLN A 284 -9.50 -3.77 9.79
N HIS A 285 -10.10 -4.18 8.67
CA HIS A 285 -10.93 -3.30 7.86
C HIS A 285 -12.35 -3.19 8.43
N CYS A 286 -12.95 -2.02 8.28
CA CYS A 286 -14.34 -1.82 8.66
C CYS A 286 -15.28 -2.72 7.85
N ARG A 287 -16.27 -3.24 8.56
CA ARG A 287 -17.38 -4.03 8.04
C ARG A 287 -18.68 -3.29 8.31
N ASN A 288 -19.71 -3.59 7.53
CA ASN A 288 -21.07 -3.09 7.76
C ASN A 288 -21.76 -3.88 8.87
#